data_AF-S4XZ76-F1
#
_entry.id   AF-S4XZ76-F1
#
_cell.length_a   1.000
_cell.length_b   1.000
_cell.length_c   1.000
_cell.angle_alpha   90.00
_cell.angle_beta   90.00
_cell.angle_gamma   90.00
#
_symmetry.space_group_name_H-M   'P 1'
#
loop_
_entity.id
_entity.type
_entity.pdbx_description
1 polymer ?
#
loop_
_entity_poly.entity_id
_entity_poly.type
_entity_poly.pdbx_seq_one_letter_code
_entity_poly.pdbx_strand_id
1 'polypeptide(L)' 'MTPFDILVGTAIAALLAFQIYVTVRVFRSRVYEPKQKVWQAQLVWLLPIIGAGLVFSILQEEDKAHRDASSHLRS' A
#
# COMPACT_ATOMS: atom_id res chain seq x y z
N MET A 1 -19.34 14.21 -1.41
CA MET A 1 -18.52 13.15 -2.00
C MET A 1 -18.60 13.28 -3.50
N THR A 2 -17.48 13.43 -4.18
CA THR A 2 -17.40 13.49 -5.63
C THR A 2 -17.54 12.07 -6.22
N PRO A 3 -17.92 11.91 -7.50
CA PRO A 3 -17.90 10.61 -8.16
C PRO A 3 -16.51 9.95 -8.13
N PHE A 4 -15.45 10.75 -8.13
CA PHE A 4 -14.07 10.28 -7.97
C PHE A 4 -13.85 9.64 -6.59
N ASP A 5 -14.30 10.28 -5.51
CA ASP A 5 -14.18 9.75 -4.14
C ASP A 5 -14.90 8.40 -4.01
N ILE A 6 -16.08 8.27 -4.63
CA ILE A 6 -16.87 7.03 -4.63
C ILE A 6 -16.15 5.93 -5.40
N LEU A 7 -15.59 6.25 -6.56
CA LEU A 7 -14.83 5.30 -7.38
C LEU A 7 -13.59 4.80 -6.64
N VAL A 8 -12.80 5.72 -6.08
CA VAL A 8 -11.59 5.40 -5.31
C VAL A 8 -11.94 4.57 -4.07
N GLY A 9 -12.96 4.97 -3.32
CA GLY A 9 -13.43 4.22 -2.16
C GLY A 9 -13.86 2.79 -2.52
N THR A 10 -14.59 2.64 -3.62
CA THR A 10 -15.01 1.32 -4.13
C THR A 10 -13.82 0.46 -4.55
N ALA A 11 -12.85 1.04 -5.25
CA ALA A 11 -11.63 0.34 -5.67
C ALA A 11 -10.81 -0.15 -4.47
N ILE A 12 -10.64 0.69 -3.45
CA ILE A 12 -9.95 0.33 -2.20
C ILE A 12 -10.71 -0.79 -1.48
N ALA A 13 -12.04 -0.70 -1.37
CA ALA A 13 -12.85 -1.73 -0.74
C ALA A 13 -12.75 -3.08 -1.48
N ALA A 14 -12.80 -3.07 -2.81
CA ALA A 14 -12.63 -4.27 -3.64
C ALA A 14 -11.22 -4.89 -3.48
N LEU A 15 -10.18 -4.06 -3.43
CA LEU A 15 -8.81 -4.51 -3.21
C LEU A 15 -8.66 -5.19 -1.83
N LEU A 16 -9.18 -4.57 -0.77
CA LEU A 16 -9.16 -5.14 0.58
C LEU A 16 -9.93 -6.45 0.66
N ALA A 17 -11.12 -6.50 0.05
CA ALA A 17 -11.92 -7.74 -0.02
C ALA A 17 -11.17 -8.86 -0.73
N PHE A 18 -10.49 -8.55 -1.84
CA PHE A 18 -9.69 -9.53 -2.58
C PHE A 18 -8.50 -10.03 -1.76
N GLN A 19 -7.77 -9.14 -1.07
CA GLN A 19 -6.67 -9.52 -0.19
C GLN A 19 -7.13 -10.47 0.94
N ILE A 20 -8.26 -10.17 1.58
CA ILE A 20 -8.87 -11.03 2.60
C ILE A 20 -9.26 -12.38 2.00
N TYR A 21 -9.94 -12.40 0.85
CA TYR A 21 -10.35 -13.64 0.17
C TYR A 21 -9.16 -14.57 -0.10
N VAL A 22 -8.09 -14.03 -0.69
CA VAL A 22 -6.87 -14.80 -0.98
C VAL A 22 -6.22 -15.30 0.30
N THR A 23 -6.14 -14.45 1.34
CA THR A 23 -5.59 -14.84 2.65
C THR A 23 -6.40 -15.99 3.25
N VAL A 24 -7.73 -15.89 3.32
CA VAL A 24 -8.60 -16.96 3.82
C VAL A 24 -8.43 -18.24 3.00
N ARG A 25 -8.32 -18.13 1.66
CA ARG A 25 -8.10 -19.28 0.78
C ARG A 25 -6.78 -19.99 1.06
N VAL A 26 -5.69 -19.25 1.28
CA VAL A 26 -4.37 -19.78 1.66
C VAL A 26 -4.47 -20.52 2.99
N PHE A 27 -5.14 -19.93 4.00
CA PHE A 27 -5.28 -20.55 5.31
C PHE A 27 -6.18 -21.79 5.30
N ARG A 28 -7.20 -21.81 4.44
CA ARG A 28 -8.12 -22.95 4.27
C ARG A 28 -7.53 -24.08 3.43
N SER A 29 -6.53 -23.81 2.60
CA SER A 29 -5.84 -24.81 1.79
C SER A 29 -5.01 -25.77 2.67
N ARG A 30 -5.12 -27.08 2.39
CA ARG A 30 -4.26 -28.11 3.01
C ARG A 30 -2.90 -28.26 2.32
N VAL A 31 -2.69 -27.54 1.22
CA VAL A 31 -1.45 -27.58 0.42
C VAL A 31 -0.27 -26.93 1.16
N TYR A 32 -0.56 -25.98 2.06
CA TYR A 32 0.47 -25.22 2.76
C TYR A 32 0.64 -25.69 4.20
N GLU A 33 1.89 -25.81 4.63
CA GLU A 33 2.21 -25.95 6.05
C GLU A 33 1.79 -24.68 6.82
N PRO A 34 1.45 -24.78 8.11
CA PRO A 34 1.06 -23.64 8.94
C PRO A 34 2.05 -22.48 8.87
N LYS A 35 3.35 -22.77 8.80
CA LYS A 35 4.41 -21.77 8.68
C LYS A 35 4.37 -21.03 7.33
N GLN A 36 4.15 -21.74 6.21
CA GLN A 36 4.06 -21.16 4.87
C GLN A 36 2.84 -20.24 4.70
N LYS A 37 1.74 -20.54 5.40
CA LYS A 37 0.53 -19.69 5.42
C LYS A 37 0.80 -18.31 6.01
N VAL A 38 1.63 -18.23 7.05
CA VAL A 38 2.01 -16.96 7.69
C VAL A 38 2.88 -16.12 6.76
N TRP A 39 3.87 -16.72 6.09
CA TRP A 39 4.70 -16.00 5.11
C TRP A 39 3.87 -15.47 3.93
N GLN A 40 2.89 -16.23 3.43
CA GLN A 40 2.00 -15.72 2.39
C GLN A 40 1.09 -14.60 2.86
N ALA A 41 0.54 -14.67 4.07
CA ALA A 41 -0.20 -13.54 4.63
C ALA A 41 0.71 -12.29 4.75
N GLN A 42 1.94 -12.46 5.25
CA GLN A 42 2.87 -11.35 5.36
C GLN A 42 3.19 -10.72 3.99
N LEU A 43 3.40 -11.53 2.95
CA LEU A 43 3.66 -11.00 1.60
C LEU A 43 2.46 -10.26 1.01
N VAL A 44 1.24 -10.77 1.20
CA VAL A 44 0.02 -10.11 0.70
C VAL A 44 -0.19 -8.73 1.34
N TRP A 45 0.07 -8.62 2.65
CA TRP A 45 -0.25 -7.43 3.44
C TRP A 45 0.91 -6.45 3.63
N LEU A 46 2.17 -6.89 3.64
CA LEU A 46 3.34 -6.01 3.83
C LEU A 46 3.81 -5.34 2.54
N LEU A 47 3.70 -6.02 1.39
CA LEU A 47 4.10 -5.47 0.10
C LEU A 47 3.47 -4.09 -0.19
N PRO A 48 2.14 -3.88 -0.01
CA PRO A 48 1.55 -2.55 -0.20
C PRO A 48 2.08 -1.49 0.78
N ILE A 49 2.43 -1.86 2.01
CA ILE A 49 3.03 -0.93 2.98
C ILE A 49 4.42 -0.50 2.54
N ILE A 50 5.25 -1.44 2.07
CA ILE A 50 6.60 -1.15 1.56
C ILE A 50 6.52 -0.23 0.33
N GLY A 51 5.63 -0.54 -0.62
CA GLY A 51 5.42 0.29 -1.80
C GLY A 51 5.01 1.73 -1.44
N ALA A 52 4.08 1.88 -0.50
CA ALA A 52 3.65 3.19 -0.01
C ALA A 52 4.79 3.94 0.69
N GLY A 53 5.59 3.27 1.52
CA GLY A 53 6.74 3.87 2.21
C GLY A 53 7.80 4.39 1.25
N LEU A 54 8.11 3.65 0.18
CA LEU A 54 9.06 4.09 -0.84
C LEU A 54 8.58 5.33 -1.58
N VAL A 55 7.33 5.32 -2.06
CA VAL A 55 6.74 6.48 -2.74
C VAL A 55 6.69 7.69 -1.80
N PHE A 56 6.29 7.47 -0.55
CA PHE A 56 6.26 8.53 0.46
C PHE A 56 7.65 9.15 0.71
N SER A 57 8.71 8.33 0.79
CA SER A 57 10.08 8.82 0.95
C SER A 57 10.53 9.69 -0.21
N ILE A 58 10.23 9.28 -1.45
CA ILE A 58 10.60 10.03 -2.66
C ILE A 58 9.86 11.38 -2.68
N LEU A 59 8.56 11.38 -2.41
CA LEU A 59 7.77 12.62 -2.37
C LEU A 59 8.28 13.57 -1.28
N GLN A 60 8.69 13.04 -0.12
CA GLN A 60 9.25 13.85 0.96
C GLN A 60 10.59 14.51 0.58
N GLU A 61 11.43 13.80 -0.19
CA GLU A 61 12.68 14.36 -0.71
C GLU A 61 12.42 15.47 -1.74
N GLU A 62 11.47 15.29 -2.65
CA GLU A 62 11.06 16.30 -3.64
C GLU A 62 10.49 17.56 -2.97
N ASP A 63 9.59 17.39 -1.99
CA ASP A 63 9.01 18.51 -1.23
C ASP A 63 10.08 19.31 -0.49
N LYS A 64 11.08 18.62 0.08
CA LYS A 64 12.20 19.26 0.76
C LYS A 64 13.08 20.05 -0.23
N ALA A 65 13.43 19.45 -1.36
CA ALA A 65 14.22 20.11 -2.41
C ALA A 65 13.51 21.35 -2.97
N HIS A 66 12.19 21.29 -3.17
CA HIS A 66 11.39 22.44 -3.60
C HIS A 66 11.39 23.58 -2.58
N ARG A 67 11.28 23.27 -1.28
CA ARG A 67 11.35 24.28 -0.20
C ARG A 67 12.71 24.98 -0.18
N ASP A 68 13.80 24.22 -0.23
CA ASP A 68 15.15 24.77 -0.18
C ASP A 68 15.41 25.70 -1.39
N ALA A 69 15.02 25.28 -2.60
CA ALA A 69 15.14 26.12 -3.80
C ALA A 69 14.32 27.42 -3.72
N SER A 70 13.10 27.38 -3.17
CA SER A 70 12.26 28.57 -3.00
C SER A 70 12.82 29.57 -1.96
N SER A 71 13.56 29.08 -0.97
CA SER A 71 14.20 29.91 0.05
C SER A 71 15.41 30.69 -0.49
N HIS A 72 16.19 30.07 -1.39
CA HIS A 72 17.35 30.68 -2.04
C HIS A 72 17.00 31.79 -3.03
N LEU A 73 15.78 31.79 -3.60
CA LEU A 73 15.31 32.86 -4.49
C LEU A 73 14.77 34.09 -3.75
N ARG A 74 14.64 34.01 -2.42
CA ARG A 74 14.11 35.09 -1.56
C ARG A 74 15.21 35.88 -0.82
N SER A 75 16.46 35.46 -0.88
CA SER A 75 17.63 36.17 -0.33
C SER A 75 18.33 37.01 -1.39
#